data_AF-A0A960J0Y1-F1
#
_entry.id   AF-A0A960J0Y1-F1
#
_cell.length_a   1.000
_cell.length_b   1.000
_cell.length_c   1.000
_cell.angle_alpha   90.00
_cell.angle_beta   90.00
_cell.angle_gamma   90.00
#
_symmetry.space_group_name_H-M   'P 1'
#
loop_
_entity.id
_entity.type
_entity.pdbx_description
1 polymer ?
#
loop_
_entity_poly.entity_id
_entity_poly.type
_entity_poly.pdbx_seq_one_letter_code
_entity_poly.pdbx_strand_id
1 'polypeptide(L)'
;MSDQQREPEVEVSGIDLDGDGELDGVNVTETIGKDVDGDGFDDVVTETSTSVIDVDGDGSPDIITSTETTIYDLDGDGSTDVIQEVTTTAIDVDGDGVPDIVQETTTTAIDLDGDGTFDAVEEITATGVDLDGDGTLDEIEVTEKVYGTDGLEAGDEGDGDD
;
A
#
# COMPACT_ATOMS: atom_id res chain seq x y z
N MET A 1 12.99 -16.88 -22.11
CA MET A 1 12.95 -17.87 -21.02
C MET A 1 11.49 -17.99 -20.61
N SER A 2 11.08 -19.00 -19.86
CA SER A 2 9.66 -19.14 -19.51
C SER A 2 9.49 -18.51 -18.14
N ASP A 3 8.79 -17.37 -18.06
CA ASP A 3 8.41 -16.78 -16.78
C ASP A 3 7.80 -17.89 -15.90
N GLN A 4 8.36 -18.11 -14.71
CA GLN A 4 7.84 -19.05 -13.73
C GLN A 4 7.17 -18.25 -12.61
N GLN A 5 5.85 -18.12 -12.71
CA GLN A 5 5.06 -17.66 -11.58
C GLN A 5 4.98 -18.79 -10.56
N ARG A 6 5.35 -18.51 -9.30
CA ARG A 6 5.17 -19.46 -8.19
C ARG A 6 3.69 -19.46 -7.77
N GLU A 7 3.23 -20.58 -7.23
CA GLU A 7 1.88 -20.65 -6.66
C GLU A 7 1.76 -19.63 -5.51
N PRO A 8 0.62 -18.94 -5.38
CA PRO A 8 0.42 -17.98 -4.29
C PRO A 8 0.52 -18.69 -2.92
N GLU A 9 1.24 -18.07 -2.00
CA GLU A 9 1.22 -18.43 -0.59
C GLU A 9 0.11 -17.62 0.09
N VAL A 10 -0.88 -18.29 0.68
CA VAL A 10 -2.04 -17.64 1.31
C VAL A 10 -2.08 -17.95 2.79
N GLU A 11 -2.11 -16.91 3.61
CA GLU A 11 -2.23 -16.95 5.05
C GLU A 11 -3.54 -16.27 5.47
N VAL A 12 -4.27 -16.87 6.40
CA VAL A 12 -5.53 -16.32 6.93
C VAL A 12 -5.45 -16.27 8.44
N SER A 13 -5.75 -15.12 9.02
CA SER A 13 -5.79 -14.90 10.46
C SER A 13 -7.09 -14.21 10.89
N GLY A 14 -7.55 -14.51 12.10
CA GLY A 14 -8.69 -13.84 12.72
C GLY A 14 -8.24 -12.60 13.49
N ILE A 15 -9.11 -11.59 13.55
CA ILE A 15 -8.92 -10.36 14.31
C ILE A 15 -9.91 -10.38 15.48
N ASP A 16 -9.39 -10.23 16.70
CA ASP A 16 -10.14 -10.12 17.96
C ASP A 16 -9.61 -8.85 18.67
N LEU A 17 -10.30 -7.73 18.46
CA LEU A 17 -9.91 -6.39 18.89
C LEU A 17 -10.15 -6.19 20.38
N ASP A 18 -11.21 -6.79 20.94
CA ASP A 18 -11.61 -6.59 22.34
C ASP A 18 -11.14 -7.71 23.29
N GLY A 19 -10.69 -8.85 22.73
CA GLY A 19 -10.14 -9.99 23.45
C GLY A 19 -11.19 -10.87 24.10
N ASP A 20 -12.44 -10.82 23.67
CA ASP A 20 -13.53 -11.63 24.23
C ASP A 20 -13.58 -13.07 23.67
N GLY A 21 -12.84 -13.33 22.59
CA GLY A 21 -12.72 -14.62 21.93
C GLY A 21 -13.72 -14.87 20.80
N GLU A 22 -14.59 -13.90 20.50
CA GLU A 22 -15.30 -13.76 19.23
C GLU A 22 -14.42 -12.97 18.25
N LEU A 23 -14.54 -13.24 16.94
CA LEU A 23 -13.73 -12.55 15.94
C LEU A 23 -14.52 -11.36 15.40
N ASP A 24 -13.93 -10.18 15.49
CA ASP A 24 -14.44 -8.96 14.86
C ASP A 24 -14.09 -8.91 13.37
N GLY A 25 -13.09 -9.68 12.95
CA GLY A 25 -12.63 -9.60 11.58
C GLY A 25 -11.72 -10.72 11.11
N VAL A 26 -11.29 -10.59 9.87
CA VAL A 26 -10.37 -11.49 9.20
C VAL A 26 -9.31 -10.68 8.46
N ASN A 27 -8.08 -11.16 8.50
CA ASN A 27 -7.00 -10.73 7.64
C ASN A 27 -6.58 -11.89 6.74
N VAL A 28 -6.43 -11.60 5.45
CA VAL A 28 -5.94 -12.54 4.43
C VAL A 28 -4.71 -11.91 3.79
N THR A 29 -3.58 -12.61 3.81
CA THR A 29 -2.36 -12.21 3.12
C THR A 29 -2.05 -13.21 2.02
N GLU A 30 -1.79 -12.73 0.81
CA GLU A 30 -1.39 -13.52 -0.35
C GLU A 30 -0.05 -13.00 -0.86
N THR A 31 0.94 -13.88 -1.02
CA THR A 31 2.25 -13.56 -1.58
C THR A 31 2.48 -14.32 -2.87
N ILE A 32 2.85 -13.61 -3.93
CA ILE A 32 3.10 -14.15 -5.26
C ILE A 32 4.49 -13.72 -5.72
N GLY A 33 5.29 -14.71 -6.08
CA GLY A 33 6.62 -14.54 -6.68
C GLY A 33 6.63 -14.80 -8.18
N LYS A 34 7.40 -14.02 -8.92
CA LYS A 34 7.61 -14.18 -10.36
C LYS A 34 9.09 -14.14 -10.72
N ASP A 35 9.57 -15.25 -11.26
CA ASP A 35 10.88 -15.41 -11.91
C ASP A 35 10.72 -15.16 -13.42
N VAL A 36 11.08 -13.97 -13.88
CA VAL A 36 11.02 -13.48 -15.27
C VAL A 36 12.21 -13.99 -16.07
N ASP A 37 13.40 -13.99 -15.48
CA ASP A 37 14.64 -14.31 -16.19
C ASP A 37 14.98 -15.82 -16.20
N GLY A 38 14.39 -16.59 -15.30
CA GLY A 38 14.50 -18.05 -15.19
C GLY A 38 15.73 -18.54 -14.44
N ASP A 39 16.37 -17.69 -13.62
CA ASP A 39 17.55 -18.06 -12.84
C ASP A 39 17.22 -18.82 -11.54
N GLY A 40 15.93 -18.87 -11.18
CA GLY A 40 15.41 -19.55 -10.00
C GLY A 40 15.19 -18.65 -8.78
N PHE A 41 15.38 -17.34 -8.91
CA PHE A 41 14.99 -16.31 -7.96
C PHE A 41 13.83 -15.49 -8.52
N ASP A 42 13.05 -14.85 -7.64
CA ASP A 42 11.97 -13.98 -8.11
C ASP A 42 12.52 -12.59 -8.43
N ASP A 43 12.23 -12.08 -9.62
CA ASP A 43 12.46 -10.69 -10.00
C ASP A 43 11.35 -9.77 -9.47
N VAL A 44 10.15 -10.32 -9.25
CA VAL A 44 9.00 -9.57 -8.73
C VAL A 44 8.32 -10.36 -7.63
N VAL A 45 8.12 -9.71 -6.49
CA VAL A 45 7.33 -10.26 -5.37
C VAL A 45 6.21 -9.28 -5.05
N THR A 46 4.98 -9.76 -5.12
CA THR A 46 3.79 -9.00 -4.70
C THR A 46 3.18 -9.66 -3.48
N GLU A 47 2.98 -8.90 -2.42
CA GLU A 47 2.21 -9.28 -1.24
C GLU A 47 0.95 -8.42 -1.16
N THR A 48 -0.21 -9.05 -1.10
CA THR A 48 -1.50 -8.37 -0.91
C THR A 48 -2.09 -8.82 0.43
N SER A 49 -2.32 -7.90 1.35
CA SER A 49 -3.00 -8.14 2.61
C SER A 49 -4.34 -7.41 2.63
N THR A 50 -5.43 -8.12 2.90
CA THR A 50 -6.78 -7.55 3.04
C THR A 50 -7.33 -7.89 4.42
N SER A 51 -7.70 -6.85 5.16
CA SER A 51 -8.39 -6.93 6.44
C SER A 51 -9.83 -6.45 6.28
N VAL A 52 -10.77 -7.21 6.84
CA VAL A 52 -12.20 -6.87 6.91
C VAL A 52 -12.61 -6.98 8.38
N ILE A 53 -13.20 -5.91 8.92
CA ILE A 53 -13.58 -5.78 10.33
C ILE A 53 -15.03 -5.30 10.41
N ASP A 54 -15.82 -5.98 11.24
CA ASP A 54 -17.17 -5.66 11.68
C ASP A 54 -17.07 -5.34 13.18
N VAL A 55 -17.15 -4.05 13.51
CA VAL A 55 -16.94 -3.51 14.86
C VAL A 55 -18.21 -3.58 15.69
N ASP A 56 -19.38 -3.48 15.06
CA ASP A 56 -20.66 -3.46 15.78
C ASP A 56 -21.39 -4.82 15.80
N GLY A 57 -20.90 -5.79 15.03
CA GLY A 57 -21.34 -7.19 15.01
C GLY A 57 -22.65 -7.38 14.25
N ASP A 58 -23.03 -6.45 13.37
CA ASP A 58 -24.27 -6.55 12.60
C ASP A 58 -24.18 -7.47 11.38
N GLY A 59 -22.96 -7.91 11.04
CA GLY A 59 -22.64 -8.79 9.92
C GLY A 59 -22.19 -8.04 8.65
N SER A 60 -22.08 -6.71 8.70
CA SER A 60 -21.58 -5.83 7.65
C SER A 60 -20.18 -5.33 8.00
N PRO A 61 -19.29 -5.17 7.01
CA PRO A 61 -17.94 -4.69 7.29
C PRO A 61 -17.90 -3.17 7.47
N ASP A 62 -17.53 -2.71 8.66
CA ASP A 62 -17.31 -1.30 8.96
C ASP A 62 -15.98 -0.80 8.39
N ILE A 63 -14.95 -1.65 8.38
CA ILE A 63 -13.60 -1.26 7.94
C ILE A 63 -13.04 -2.33 7.01
N ILE A 64 -12.62 -1.88 5.82
CA ILE A 64 -11.87 -2.70 4.87
C ILE A 64 -10.54 -2.02 4.61
N THR A 65 -9.43 -2.70 4.87
CA THR A 65 -8.09 -2.24 4.50
C THR A 65 -7.45 -3.24 3.57
N SER A 66 -6.96 -2.79 2.41
CA SER A 66 -6.16 -3.58 1.49
C SER A 66 -4.80 -2.91 1.29
N THR A 67 -3.73 -3.63 1.54
CA THR A 67 -2.35 -3.19 1.27
C THR A 67 -1.75 -4.14 0.24
N GLU A 68 -1.30 -3.60 -0.89
CA GLU A 68 -0.54 -4.33 -1.90
C GLU A 68 0.88 -3.76 -1.96
N THR A 69 1.87 -4.59 -1.67
CA THR A 69 3.29 -4.25 -1.73
C THR A 69 3.95 -5.07 -2.82
N THR A 70 4.47 -4.40 -3.85
CA THR A 70 5.25 -5.03 -4.92
C THR A 70 6.70 -4.58 -4.87
N ILE A 71 7.60 -5.56 -4.89
CA ILE A 71 9.04 -5.41 -4.89
C ILE A 71 9.57 -5.85 -6.25
N TYR A 72 10.47 -5.06 -6.83
CA TYR A 72 11.13 -5.34 -8.10
C TYR A 72 12.65 -5.41 -7.93
N ASP A 73 13.23 -6.45 -8.50
CA ASP A 73 14.65 -6.58 -8.87
C ASP A 73 14.70 -6.57 -10.41
N LEU A 74 15.07 -5.42 -10.99
CA LEU A 74 15.00 -5.17 -12.43
C LEU A 74 16.27 -5.62 -13.15
N ASP A 75 17.39 -5.70 -12.45
CA ASP A 75 18.68 -6.10 -13.01
C ASP A 75 19.13 -7.51 -12.64
N GLY A 76 18.40 -8.19 -11.75
CA GLY A 76 18.56 -9.58 -11.36
C GLY A 76 19.79 -9.80 -10.49
N ASP A 77 20.24 -8.78 -9.76
CA ASP A 77 21.42 -8.87 -8.90
C ASP A 77 21.11 -9.37 -7.47
N GLY A 78 19.82 -9.55 -7.17
CA GLY A 78 19.29 -9.96 -5.87
C GLY A 78 19.02 -8.80 -4.91
N SER A 79 19.18 -7.56 -5.36
CA SER A 79 18.86 -6.33 -4.63
C SER A 79 17.54 -5.75 -5.11
N THR A 80 16.89 -4.98 -4.24
CA THR A 80 15.62 -4.35 -4.55
C THR A 80 15.84 -3.00 -5.21
N ASP A 81 15.39 -2.85 -6.45
CA ASP A 81 15.44 -1.59 -7.17
C ASP A 81 14.23 -0.71 -6.86
N VAL A 82 13.04 -1.32 -6.74
CA VAL A 82 11.79 -0.57 -6.56
C VAL A 82 10.90 -1.27 -5.55
N ILE A 83 10.32 -0.50 -4.64
CA ILE A 83 9.18 -0.91 -3.81
C ILE A 83 8.02 0.01 -4.12
N GLN A 84 6.87 -0.57 -4.42
CA GLN A 84 5.61 0.15 -4.48
C GLN A 84 4.63 -0.46 -3.48
N GLU A 85 4.11 0.34 -2.57
CA GLU A 85 3.06 -0.03 -1.62
C GLU A 85 1.82 0.81 -1.91
N VAL A 86 0.68 0.16 -2.08
CA VAL A 86 -0.63 0.80 -2.21
C VAL A 86 -1.51 0.33 -1.08
N THR A 87 -1.87 1.22 -0.16
CA THR A 87 -2.82 0.95 0.92
C THR A 87 -4.12 1.70 0.67
N THR A 88 -5.22 0.96 0.55
CA THR A 88 -6.58 1.50 0.48
C THR A 88 -7.35 1.13 1.74
N THR A 89 -7.89 2.12 2.43
CA THR A 89 -8.78 1.93 3.58
C THR A 89 -10.13 2.54 3.27
N ALA A 90 -11.19 1.75 3.43
CA ALA A 90 -12.58 2.17 3.35
C ALA A 90 -13.23 2.01 4.73
N ILE A 91 -13.98 3.03 5.15
CA ILE A 91 -14.67 3.07 6.44
C ILE A 91 -16.13 3.42 6.20
N ASP A 92 -17.02 2.57 6.67
CA ASP A 92 -18.46 2.79 6.80
C ASP A 92 -18.73 3.16 8.28
N VAL A 93 -19.20 4.37 8.51
CA VAL A 93 -19.40 4.94 9.85
C VAL A 93 -20.85 4.80 10.30
N ASP A 94 -21.79 4.71 9.36
CA ASP A 94 -23.23 4.67 9.66
C ASP A 94 -23.87 3.28 9.48
N GLY A 95 -23.12 2.32 8.96
CA GLY A 95 -23.47 0.90 8.87
C GLY A 95 -24.46 0.59 7.75
N ASP A 96 -24.54 1.42 6.72
CA ASP A 96 -25.46 1.21 5.60
C ASP A 96 -24.90 0.30 4.49
N GLY A 97 -23.63 -0.09 4.61
CA GLY A 97 -22.88 -0.93 3.69
C GLY A 97 -22.14 -0.15 2.60
N VAL A 98 -22.14 1.18 2.66
CA VAL A 98 -21.43 2.07 1.74
C VAL A 98 -20.37 2.86 2.51
N PRO A 99 -19.09 2.84 2.08
CA PRO A 99 -18.06 3.58 2.77
C PRO A 99 -18.26 5.10 2.70
N ASP A 100 -18.33 5.74 3.88
CA ASP A 100 -18.31 7.20 4.03
C ASP A 100 -16.93 7.79 3.74
N ILE A 101 -15.87 7.04 4.04
CA ILE A 101 -14.48 7.51 3.91
C ILE A 101 -13.69 6.48 3.12
N VAL A 102 -12.98 6.95 2.09
CA VAL A 102 -12.02 6.13 1.35
C VAL A 102 -10.70 6.86 1.29
N GLN A 103 -9.64 6.25 1.80
CA GLN A 103 -8.28 6.75 1.69
C GLN A 103 -7.43 5.76 0.92
N GLU A 104 -6.71 6.24 -0.09
CA GLU A 104 -5.67 5.50 -0.81
C GLU A 104 -4.34 6.19 -0.57
N THR A 105 -3.31 5.43 -0.21
CA THR A 105 -1.93 5.91 -0.10
C THR A 105 -1.05 5.03 -0.98
N THR A 106 -0.41 5.64 -1.97
CA THR A 106 0.60 5.00 -2.80
C THR A 106 1.97 5.52 -2.40
N THR A 107 2.85 4.64 -1.96
CA THR A 107 4.25 4.93 -1.65
C THR A 107 5.14 4.20 -2.65
N THR A 108 6.03 4.92 -3.33
CA THR A 108 7.00 4.35 -4.26
C THR A 108 8.41 4.75 -3.85
N ALA A 109 9.28 3.76 -3.62
CA ALA A 109 10.68 3.94 -3.30
C ALA A 109 11.55 3.35 -4.43
N ILE A 110 12.60 4.06 -4.84
CA ILE A 110 13.47 3.67 -5.96
C ILE A 110 14.94 3.82 -5.57
N ASP A 111 15.73 2.77 -5.82
CA ASP A 111 17.20 2.72 -5.78
C ASP A 111 17.68 2.79 -7.24
N LEU A 112 18.32 3.89 -7.62
CA LEU A 112 18.74 4.15 -8.99
C LEU A 112 20.19 3.73 -9.26
N ASP A 113 21.00 3.58 -8.21
CA ASP A 113 22.42 3.27 -8.31
C ASP A 113 22.80 1.86 -7.83
N GLY A 114 21.83 1.13 -7.28
CA GLY A 114 21.94 -0.27 -6.88
C GLY A 114 22.83 -0.46 -5.65
N ASP A 115 22.95 0.56 -4.79
CA ASP A 115 23.75 0.46 -3.57
C ASP A 115 23.02 -0.18 -2.38
N GLY A 116 21.73 -0.48 -2.55
CA GLY A 116 20.83 -1.04 -1.54
C GLY A 116 20.12 0.01 -0.69
N THR A 117 20.21 1.29 -1.07
CA THR A 117 19.55 2.42 -0.41
C THR A 117 18.65 3.15 -1.40
N PHE A 118 17.39 3.40 -1.01
CA PHE A 118 16.50 4.19 -1.87
C PHE A 118 16.95 5.65 -1.99
N ASP A 119 17.10 6.11 -3.23
CA ASP A 119 17.44 7.49 -3.59
C ASP A 119 16.24 8.42 -3.48
N ALA A 120 15.06 7.92 -3.82
CA ALA A 120 13.83 8.68 -3.87
C ALA A 120 12.67 7.87 -3.29
N VAL A 121 11.85 8.55 -2.50
CA VAL A 121 10.57 8.03 -2.02
C VAL A 121 9.49 9.05 -2.32
N GLU A 122 8.45 8.64 -3.01
CA GLU A 122 7.24 9.43 -3.27
C GLU A 122 6.07 8.80 -2.52
N GLU A 123 5.27 9.63 -1.85
CA GLU A 123 4.04 9.25 -1.17
C GLU A 123 2.90 10.13 -1.68
N ILE A 124 1.87 9.51 -2.24
CA ILE A 124 0.65 10.16 -2.68
C ILE A 124 -0.50 9.62 -1.85
N THR A 125 -1.19 10.49 -1.13
CA THR A 125 -2.41 10.16 -0.38
C THR A 125 -3.60 10.86 -1.00
N ALA A 126 -4.64 10.11 -1.33
CA ALA A 126 -5.95 10.63 -1.72
C ALA A 126 -6.99 10.21 -0.69
N THR A 127 -7.74 11.17 -0.13
CA THR A 127 -8.81 10.93 0.83
C THR A 127 -10.11 11.48 0.26
N GLY A 128 -11.08 10.60 0.08
CA GLY A 128 -12.45 10.91 -0.29
C GLY A 128 -13.38 10.79 0.92
N VAL A 129 -14.37 11.69 1.01
CA VAL A 129 -15.43 11.64 2.03
C VAL A 129 -16.80 11.86 1.39
N ASP A 130 -17.76 11.00 1.72
CA ASP A 130 -19.20 11.19 1.52
C ASP A 130 -19.78 11.80 2.81
N LEU A 131 -20.32 13.02 2.72
CA LEU A 131 -20.82 13.76 3.88
C LEU A 131 -22.34 13.70 4.01
N ASP A 132 -23.04 13.31 2.94
CA ASP A 132 -24.50 13.28 2.90
C ASP A 132 -25.11 11.86 2.82
N GLY A 133 -24.27 10.84 2.71
CA GLY A 133 -24.64 9.42 2.77
C GLY A 133 -25.43 8.98 1.55
N ASP A 134 -25.17 9.58 0.39
CA ASP A 134 -25.83 9.20 -0.87
C ASP A 134 -25.06 8.14 -1.68
N GLY A 135 -23.90 7.74 -1.16
CA GLY A 135 -22.98 6.78 -1.75
C GLY A 135 -22.04 7.37 -2.78
N THR A 136 -21.92 8.70 -2.83
CA THR A 136 -20.99 9.42 -3.70
C THR A 136 -20.07 10.34 -2.90
N LEU A 137 -18.79 10.36 -3.26
CA LEU A 137 -17.82 11.21 -2.58
C LEU A 137 -18.09 12.69 -2.87
N ASP A 138 -18.29 13.48 -1.82
CA ASP A 138 -18.51 14.92 -1.86
C ASP A 138 -17.20 15.70 -1.97
N GLU A 139 -16.18 15.26 -1.22
CA GLU A 139 -14.89 15.91 -1.12
C GLU A 139 -13.76 14.92 -1.40
N ILE A 140 -12.74 15.38 -2.12
CA ILE A 140 -11.51 14.62 -2.37
C ILE A 140 -10.33 15.54 -2.11
N GLU A 141 -9.47 15.17 -1.17
CA GLU A 141 -8.18 15.80 -0.92
C GLU A 141 -7.06 14.91 -1.44
N VAL A 142 -6.08 15.49 -2.13
CA VAL A 142 -4.87 14.78 -2.58
C VAL A 142 -3.64 15.50 -2.05
N THR A 143 -2.77 14.77 -1.39
CA THR A 143 -1.48 15.23 -0.89
C THR A 143 -0.37 14.41 -1.54
N GLU A 144 0.71 15.08 -1.92
CA GLU A 144 1.93 14.47 -2.47
C GLU A 144 3.12 14.89 -1.60
N LYS A 145 4.00 13.95 -1.30
CA LYS A 145 5.27 14.18 -0.62
C LYS A 145 6.38 13.44 -1.35
N VAL A 146 7.48 14.14 -1.59
CA VAL A 146 8.69 13.55 -2.19
C VAL A 146 9.84 13.73 -1.21
N TYR A 147 10.51 12.63 -0.91
CA TYR A 147 11.72 12.56 -0.08
C TYR A 147 12.87 12.13 -0.98
N GLY A 148 13.86 13.01 -1.17
CA GLY A 148 15.13 12.65 -1.80
C GLY A 148 16.20 12.43 -0.74
N THR A 149 17.07 11.44 -0.92
CA THR A 149 18.35 11.42 -0.23
C THR A 149 19.29 12.41 -0.93
N ASP A 150 19.92 13.26 -0.13
CA ASP A 150 20.53 14.50 -0.57
C ASP A 150 21.74 14.26 -1.48
N GLY A 151 21.54 14.41 -2.79
CA GLY A 151 22.59 14.41 -3.83
C GLY A 151 22.43 15.50 -4.90
N LEU A 152 21.38 16.33 -4.82
CA LEU A 152 21.19 17.49 -5.69
C LEU A 152 21.07 18.73 -4.82
N GLU A 153 22.22 19.36 -4.59
CA GLU A 153 22.37 20.69 -4.01
C GLU A 153 21.36 21.65 -4.66
N ALA A 154 20.26 21.93 -3.96
CA ALA A 154 19.42 23.06 -4.28
C ALA A 154 20.29 24.29 -4.06
N GLY A 155 20.73 24.91 -5.17
CA GLY A 155 21.44 26.17 -5.13
C GLY A 155 20.65 27.17 -4.30
N ASP A 156 21.20 27.52 -3.15
CA ASP A 156 20.81 28.62 -2.28
C ASP A 156 20.67 29.89 -3.13
N GLU A 157 19.44 30.24 -3.53
CA GLU A 157 19.16 31.57 -4.05
C GLU A 157 19.27 32.54 -2.88
N GLY A 158 20.49 33.03 -2.68
CA GLY A 158 20.79 34.10 -1.76
C GLY A 158 20.00 35.36 -2.12
N ASP A 159 18.92 35.62 -1.39
CA ASP A 159 18.30 36.94 -1.31
C ASP A 159 19.23 37.88 -0.54
N GLY A 160 20.15 38.50 -1.29
CA GLY A 160 20.91 39.66 -0.84
C GLY A 160 20.08 40.93 -1.03
N ASP A 161 19.38 41.35 0.02
CA ASP A 161 18.84 42.70 0.14
C ASP A 161 19.98 43.73 0.26
N ASP A 162 20.06 44.68 -0.68
CA ASP A 162 20.80 45.96 -0.54
C ASP A 162 19.90 47.14 -0.95
#